data_AF-A0A1V3XDX2-F1
#
_entry.id   AF-A0A1V3XDX2-F1
#
_cell.length_a   1.000
_cell.length_b   1.000
_cell.length_c   1.000
_cell.angle_alpha   90.00
_cell.angle_beta   90.00
_cell.angle_gamma   90.00
#
_symmetry.space_group_name_H-M   'P 1'
#
loop_
_entity.id
_entity.type
_entity.pdbx_description
1 polymer ?
#
loop_
_entity_poly.entity_id
_entity_poly.type
_entity_poly.pdbx_seq_one_letter_code
_entity_poly.pdbx_strand_id
1 'polypeptide(L)' 'MFGNGSQWVGPITNFSPLYNDRTIELCHGSDPVCNPADPNTWKQNWPQHNPSAYIQAGMVNQAADFVAGKL' A
#
# COMPACT_ATOMS: atom_id res chain seq x y z
N MET A 1 5.99 0.89 0.36
CA MET A 1 5.48 0.31 -0.90
C MET A 1 4.04 0.76 -1.05
N PHE A 2 3.67 1.22 -2.24
CA PHE A 2 2.31 1.66 -2.54
C PHE A 2 1.62 0.55 -3.35
N GLY A 3 0.41 0.15 -2.96
CA GLY A 3 -0.37 -0.83 -3.72
C GLY A 3 0.29 -2.21 -3.81
N ASN A 4 0.88 -2.71 -2.72
CA ASN A 4 1.63 -3.96 -2.73
C ASN A 4 0.72 -5.20 -2.78
N GLY A 5 0.85 -6.00 -3.85
CA GLY A 5 0.06 -7.21 -4.05
C GLY A 5 0.28 -8.33 -3.02
N SER A 6 1.46 -8.38 -2.38
CA SER A 6 1.71 -9.38 -1.33
C SER A 6 0.75 -9.24 -0.14
N GLN A 7 0.16 -8.05 0.05
CA GLN A 7 -0.77 -7.78 1.13
C GLN A 7 -2.02 -8.68 1.13
N TRP A 8 -2.36 -9.30 -0.01
CA TRP A 8 -3.39 -10.36 -0.09
C TRP A 8 -3.10 -11.57 0.81
N VAL A 9 -1.82 -11.86 1.03
CA VAL A 9 -1.36 -12.97 1.87
C VAL A 9 -0.64 -12.48 3.15
N GLY A 10 -0.46 -11.17 3.30
CA GLY A 10 0.13 -10.51 4.46
C GLY A 10 1.15 -9.43 4.08
N PRO A 11 1.51 -8.50 4.99
CA PRO A 11 2.54 -7.51 4.72
C PRO A 11 3.91 -8.19 4.49
N ILE A 12 4.77 -7.60 3.65
CA ILE A 12 6.06 -8.23 3.28
C ILE A 12 6.96 -8.51 4.50
N THR A 13 6.79 -7.71 5.55
CA THR A 13 7.42 -7.81 6.86
C THR A 13 7.12 -9.14 7.57
N ASN A 14 5.98 -9.77 7.30
CA ASN A 14 5.67 -11.11 7.83
C ASN A 14 6.51 -12.21 7.17
N PHE A 15 6.86 -12.04 5.89
CA PHE A 15 7.64 -13.02 5.13
C PHE A 15 9.15 -12.78 5.26
N SER A 16 9.56 -11.54 5.49
CA SER A 16 10.95 -11.16 5.64
C SER A 16 11.12 -10.19 6.82
N PRO A 17 11.22 -10.73 8.06
CA PRO A 17 11.29 -9.93 9.28
C PRO A 17 12.46 -8.93 9.33
N LEU A 18 13.50 -9.17 8.52
CA LEU A 18 14.64 -8.28 8.34
C LEU A 18 14.24 -6.85 7.92
N TYR A 19 13.07 -6.70 7.27
CA TYR A 19 12.60 -5.41 6.77
C TYR A 19 11.51 -4.76 7.65
N ASN A 20 11.19 -5.33 8.81
CA ASN A 20 10.10 -4.85 9.68
C ASN A 20 10.18 -3.36 10.00
N ASP A 21 11.37 -2.87 10.32
CA ASP A 21 11.63 -1.48 10.67
C ASP A 21 12.03 -0.63 9.45
N ARG A 22 12.11 -1.21 8.26
CA ARG A 22 12.61 -0.59 7.02
C ARG A 22 11.53 -0.46 5.94
N THR A 23 10.35 -1.00 6.17
CA THR A 23 9.26 -1.00 5.20
C THR A 23 7.99 -0.42 5.80
N ILE A 24 7.39 0.50 5.05
CA ILE A 24 6.02 0.95 5.26
C ILE A 24 5.17 0.43 4.09
N GLU A 25 4.03 -0.18 4.37
CA GLU A 25 3.07 -0.66 3.38
C GLU A 25 1.88 0.30 3.34
N LEU A 26 1.58 0.84 2.17
CA LEU A 26 0.54 1.85 1.96
C LEU A 26 -0.43 1.31 0.91
N CYS A 27 -1.67 1.11 1.33
CA CYS A 27 -2.75 0.62 0.48
C CYS A 27 -3.89 1.63 0.50
N HIS A 28 -4.22 2.19 -0.67
CA HIS A 28 -5.19 3.27 -0.77
C HIS A 28 -6.61 2.73 -0.90
N GLY A 29 -7.50 3.11 0.02
CA GLY A 29 -8.93 2.83 -0.06
C GLY A 29 -9.22 1.36 -0.37
N SER A 30 -9.91 1.12 -1.49
CA SER A 30 -10.27 -0.21 -1.98
C SER A 30 -9.39 -0.69 -3.13
N ASP A 31 -8.15 -0.21 -3.24
CA ASP A 31 -7.18 -0.65 -4.25
C ASP A 31 -7.16 -2.18 -4.34
N PRO A 32 -7.62 -2.77 -5.47
CA PRO A 32 -7.76 -4.21 -5.58
C PRO A 32 -6.42 -4.94 -5.74
N VAL A 33 -5.29 -4.23 -5.93
CA VAL A 33 -3.98 -4.87 -5.90
C VAL A 33 -3.64 -5.28 -4.48
N CYS A 34 -3.92 -4.46 -3.46
CA CYS A 34 -3.44 -4.68 -2.09
C CYS A 34 -4.54 -4.99 -1.06
N ASN A 35 -5.82 -4.92 -1.45
CA ASN A 35 -6.94 -5.37 -0.63
C ASN A 35 -7.57 -6.65 -1.19
N PRO A 36 -8.22 -7.48 -0.35
CA PRO A 36 -9.10 -8.53 -0.82
C PRO A 36 -10.20 -7.93 -1.70
N ALA A 37 -10.14 -8.19 -3.00
CA ALA A 37 -11.05 -7.59 -3.96
C ALA A 37 -12.38 -8.36 -4.00
N ASP A 38 -13.50 -7.66 -3.75
CA ASP A 38 -14.84 -8.13 -4.09
C ASP A 38 -14.96 -8.21 -5.63
N PRO A 39 -15.23 -9.40 -6.21
CA PRO A 39 -15.34 -9.57 -7.66
C PRO A 39 -16.37 -8.64 -8.32
N ASN A 40 -17.39 -8.20 -7.58
CA ASN A 40 -18.46 -7.35 -8.09
C ASN A 40 -18.06 -5.87 -8.21
N THR A 41 -17.07 -5.45 -7.41
CA THR A 41 -16.58 -4.05 -7.39
C THR A 41 -15.14 -3.91 -7.91
N TRP A 42 -14.46 -5.02 -8.20
CA TRP A 42 -13.05 -5.04 -8.59
C TRP A 42 -12.75 -4.02 -9.70
N LYS A 43 -13.52 -4.07 -10.80
CA LYS A 43 -13.28 -3.22 -11.97
C LYS A 43 -13.44 -1.73 -11.64
N GLN A 44 -14.42 -1.39 -10.80
CA GLN A 44 -14.72 -0.03 -10.37
C GLN A 44 -13.68 0.51 -9.39
N ASN A 45 -13.00 -0.38 -8.66
CA ASN A 45 -11.99 -0.02 -7.69
C ASN A 45 -10.62 0.23 -8.33
N TRP A 46 -10.40 -0.10 -9.61
CA TRP A 46 -9.08 0.09 -10.23
C TRP A 46 -8.48 1.50 -10.14
N PRO A 47 -9.27 2.60 -10.26
CA PRO A 47 -8.76 3.94 -10.07
C PRO A 47 -8.11 4.20 -8.70
N GLN A 48 -8.42 3.37 -7.69
CA GLN A 48 -7.79 3.46 -6.36
C GLN A 48 -6.31 3.06 -6.39
N HIS A 49 -5.87 2.28 -7.38
CA HIS A 49 -4.45 1.94 -7.59
C HIS A 49 -3.66 3.02 -8.34
N ASN A 50 -4.33 4.07 -8.85
CA ASN A 50 -3.64 5.11 -9.61
C ASN A 50 -2.69 5.91 -8.71
N PRO A 51 -1.50 6.31 -9.19
CA PRO A 51 -0.57 7.15 -8.43
C PRO A 51 -1.21 8.43 -7.88
N SER A 52 -2.13 9.05 -8.63
CA SER A 52 -2.85 10.26 -8.19
C SER A 52 -3.69 10.03 -6.93
N ALA A 53 -4.27 8.85 -6.74
CA ALA A 53 -5.07 8.54 -5.56
C ALA A 53 -4.18 8.50 -4.30
N TYR A 54 -3.02 7.84 -4.39
CA TYR A 54 -2.01 7.82 -3.32
C TYR A 54 -1.45 9.21 -2.99
N ILE A 55 -1.21 10.04 -4.01
CA ILE A 55 -0.74 11.42 -3.84
C ILE A 55 -1.82 12.26 -3.13
N GLN A 56 -3.05 12.23 -3.64
CA GLN A 56 -4.16 13.03 -3.11
C GLN A 56 -4.55 12.64 -1.68
N ALA A 57 -4.37 11.36 -1.33
CA ALA A 57 -4.56 10.87 0.04
C ALA A 57 -3.40 11.23 0.99
N GLY A 58 -2.36 11.92 0.53
CA GLY A 58 -1.22 12.33 1.36
C GLY A 58 -0.27 11.18 1.72
N MET A 59 -0.45 9.99 1.13
CA MET A 59 0.37 8.82 1.45
C MET A 59 1.83 8.98 1.03
N VAL A 60 2.11 9.86 0.05
CA VAL A 60 3.49 10.23 -0.30
C VAL A 60 4.19 10.95 0.85
N ASN A 61 3.50 11.85 1.55
CA ASN A 61 4.05 12.52 2.73
C ASN A 61 4.24 11.52 3.87
N GLN A 62 3.28 10.61 4.09
CA GLN A 62 3.42 9.54 5.07
C GLN A 62 4.65 8.66 4.79
N ALA A 63 4.92 8.33 3.53
CA ALA A 63 6.12 7.59 3.15
C ALA A 63 7.41 8.41 3.38
N ALA A 64 7.38 9.71 3.07
CA ALA A 64 8.51 10.60 3.31
C ALA A 64 8.81 10.73 4.81
N ASP A 65 7.79 10.93 5.65
CA ASP A 65 7.92 11.01 7.11
C ASP A 65 8.47 9.71 7.70
N PHE A 66 7.99 8.56 7.20
CA PHE A 66 8.53 7.26 7.59
C PHE A 66 10.03 7.16 7.32
N VAL A 67 10.48 7.52 6.11
CA VAL A 67 11.90 7.47 5.73
C VAL A 67 12.71 8.49 6.53
N ALA A 68 12.20 9.71 6.71
CA ALA A 68 12.86 10.75 7.49
C ALA A 68 13.08 10.32 8.95
N GLY A 69 12.14 9.58 9.55
CA GLY A 69 12.30 8.99 10.89
C GLY A 69 13.30 7.82 10.98
N LYS A 70 13.98 7.45 9.88
CA LYS A 70 15.01 6.40 9.83
C LYS A 70 16.42 6.94 9.55
N LEU A 71 16.53 8.24 9.30
CA LEU A 71 17.81 8.95 9.18
C LEU A 71 18.39 9.22 10.58
#